data_AF-A0A2K3JBA3-F1
#
_entry.id   AF-A0A2K3JBA3-F1
#
_cell.length_a   1.000
_cell.length_b   1.000
_cell.length_c   1.000
_cell.angle_alpha   90.00
_cell.angle_beta   90.00
_cell.angle_gamma   90.00
#
_symmetry.space_group_name_H-M   'P 1'
#
loop_
_entity.id
_entity.type
_entity.pdbx_description
1 polymer ?
#
loop_
_entity_poly.entity_id
_entity_poly.type
_entity_poly.pdbx_seq_one_letter_code
_entity_poly.pdbx_strand_id
1 'polypeptide(L)'
;PLFILSSAANIIWIFLWHYEQVALSLIAMLILLISLIAIYIKLNVSQQQIPLKEKMFLHVPFSVYLGWITVATIANITAWLVTISWDGFGISDVTWTIIVLCVATLLTLIILYKRKDIAYSLVIIWALLGIVIKRIQDQKEIATTAIIAIILIIITIISIIIFKYYKK
;
A
#
# COMPACT_ATOMS: atom_id res chain seq x y z
N PRO A 1 -19.68 -4.32 -12.13
CA PRO A 1 -19.63 -2.85 -11.98
C PRO A 1 -18.33 -2.33 -11.34
N LEU A 2 -17.92 -2.83 -10.16
CA LEU A 2 -16.72 -2.31 -9.47
C LEU A 2 -15.43 -2.47 -10.27
N PHE A 3 -15.25 -3.59 -10.96
CA PHE A 3 -14.09 -3.81 -11.81
C PHE A 3 -13.99 -2.78 -12.94
N ILE A 4 -15.10 -2.54 -13.65
CA ILE A 4 -15.19 -1.52 -14.71
C ILE A 4 -14.87 -0.13 -14.14
N LEU A 5 -15.42 0.20 -12.96
CA LEU A 5 -15.14 1.45 -12.27
C LEU A 5 -13.65 1.59 -11.93
N SER A 6 -13.01 0.53 -11.39
CA SER A 6 -11.58 0.54 -11.12
C SER A 6 -10.76 0.71 -12.41
N SER A 7 -11.12 0.03 -13.49
CA SER A 7 -10.41 0.16 -14.77
C SER A 7 -10.52 1.59 -15.33
N ALA A 8 -11.72 2.18 -15.31
CA ALA A 8 -11.93 3.55 -15.75
C ALA A 8 -11.18 4.56 -14.88
N ALA A 9 -11.26 4.43 -13.55
CA ALA A 9 -10.54 5.30 -12.62
C ALA A 9 -9.02 5.18 -12.80
N ASN A 10 -8.49 3.98 -13.07
CA ASN A 10 -7.08 3.77 -13.35
C ASN A 10 -6.63 4.45 -14.65
N ILE A 11 -7.42 4.34 -15.72
CA ILE A 11 -7.14 5.04 -16.99
C ILE A 11 -7.12 6.56 -16.76
N ILE A 12 -8.16 7.09 -16.11
CA ILE A 12 -8.29 8.52 -15.80
C ILE A 12 -7.11 9.01 -14.94
N TRP A 13 -6.75 8.25 -13.91
CA TRP A 13 -5.61 8.57 -13.04
C TRP A 13 -4.32 8.72 -13.86
N ILE A 14 -4.01 7.75 -14.73
CA ILE A 14 -2.79 7.79 -15.57
C ILE A 14 -2.80 9.04 -16.45
N PHE A 15 -3.91 9.35 -17.13
CA PHE A 15 -4.00 10.56 -17.95
C PHE A 15 -3.78 11.83 -17.11
N LEU A 16 -4.49 11.98 -16.01
CA LEU A 16 -4.39 13.18 -15.16
C LEU A 16 -2.99 13.36 -14.58
N TRP A 17 -2.33 12.28 -14.17
CA TRP A 17 -0.94 12.32 -13.70
C TRP A 17 0.03 12.79 -14.79
N HIS A 18 -0.13 12.31 -16.02
CA HIS A 18 0.72 12.72 -17.15
C HIS A 18 0.52 14.19 -17.55
N TYR A 19 -0.68 14.75 -17.36
CA TYR A 19 -0.97 16.18 -17.59
C TYR A 19 -0.74 17.04 -16.34
N GLU A 20 -0.06 16.52 -15.32
CA GLU A 20 0.26 17.20 -14.06
C GLU A 20 -0.97 17.77 -13.32
N GLN A 21 -2.16 17.21 -13.57
CA GLN A 21 -3.40 17.57 -12.90
C GLN A 21 -3.47 16.88 -11.53
N VAL A 22 -2.56 17.23 -10.62
CA VAL A 22 -2.29 16.48 -9.37
C VAL A 22 -3.53 16.33 -8.49
N ALA A 23 -4.32 17.40 -8.29
CA ALA A 23 -5.52 17.35 -7.47
C ALA A 23 -6.60 16.40 -8.04
N LEU A 24 -6.84 16.46 -9.35
CA LEU A 24 -7.79 15.58 -10.03
C LEU A 24 -7.27 14.14 -10.06
N SER A 25 -5.96 13.95 -10.25
CA SER A 25 -5.28 12.65 -10.18
C SER A 25 -5.52 11.99 -8.83
N LEU A 26 -5.43 12.75 -7.74
CA LEU A 26 -5.72 12.26 -6.39
C LEU A 26 -7.18 11.79 -6.26
N ILE A 27 -8.14 12.54 -6.79
CA ILE A 27 -9.56 12.13 -6.76
C ILE A 27 -9.75 10.79 -7.50
N ALA A 28 -9.17 10.65 -8.69
CA ALA A 28 -9.23 9.40 -9.46
C ALA A 28 -8.56 8.23 -8.71
N MET A 29 -7.42 8.48 -8.06
CA MET A 29 -6.70 7.52 -7.23
C MET A 29 -7.55 7.04 -6.04
N LEU A 30 -8.27 7.94 -5.36
CA LEU A 30 -9.15 7.58 -4.25
C LEU A 30 -10.35 6.74 -4.73
N ILE A 31 -10.95 7.08 -5.87
CA ILE A 31 -12.03 6.27 -6.48
C ILE A 31 -11.52 4.86 -6.81
N LEU A 32 -10.31 4.76 -7.38
CA LEU A 32 -9.65 3.50 -7.68
C LEU A 32 -9.40 2.68 -6.40
N LEU A 33 -8.82 3.29 -5.37
CA LEU A 33 -8.53 2.64 -4.09
C LEU A 33 -9.82 2.11 -3.44
N ILE A 34 -10.87 2.93 -3.35
CA ILE A 34 -12.16 2.52 -2.77
C ILE A 34 -12.77 1.36 -3.58
N SER A 35 -12.70 1.42 -4.90
CA SER A 35 -13.19 0.35 -5.77
C SER A 35 -12.45 -0.97 -5.55
N LEU A 36 -11.12 -0.92 -5.41
CA LEU A 36 -10.29 -2.09 -5.13
C LEU A 36 -10.53 -2.64 -3.73
N ILE A 37 -10.67 -1.79 -2.71
CA ILE A 37 -11.04 -2.23 -1.35
C ILE A 37 -12.39 -2.95 -1.40
N ALA A 38 -13.39 -2.41 -2.11
CA ALA A 38 -14.70 -3.04 -2.23
C ALA A 38 -14.64 -4.40 -2.94
N ILE A 39 -13.84 -4.53 -4.01
CA ILE A 39 -13.60 -5.82 -4.68
C ILE A 39 -12.89 -6.80 -3.73
N TYR A 40 -11.83 -6.34 -3.06
CA TYR A 40 -11.03 -7.13 -2.13
C TYR A 40 -11.86 -7.69 -0.97
N ILE A 41 -12.76 -6.88 -0.41
CA ILE A 41 -13.69 -7.30 0.63
C ILE A 41 -14.68 -8.33 0.07
N LYS A 42 -15.28 -8.07 -1.11
CA LYS A 42 -16.26 -8.98 -1.73
C LYS A 42 -15.69 -10.33 -2.11
N LEU A 43 -14.44 -10.37 -2.57
CA LEU A 43 -13.73 -11.61 -2.89
C LEU A 43 -13.29 -12.39 -1.64
N ASN A 44 -13.47 -11.85 -0.43
CA ASN A 44 -13.03 -12.48 0.83
C ASN A 44 -11.58 -12.98 0.76
N VAL A 45 -10.72 -12.14 0.19
CA VAL A 45 -9.32 -12.51 -0.10
C VAL A 45 -8.63 -13.02 1.16
N SER A 46 -7.96 -14.16 1.02
CA SER A 46 -7.21 -14.90 2.05
C SER A 46 -8.02 -15.41 3.25
N GLN A 47 -9.35 -15.27 3.24
CA GLN A 47 -10.23 -15.77 4.31
C GLN A 47 -10.98 -17.05 3.93
N GLN A 48 -11.11 -17.37 2.65
CA GLN A 48 -11.72 -18.61 2.17
C GLN A 48 -10.67 -19.64 1.72
N GLN A 49 -10.96 -20.92 1.98
CA GLN A 49 -10.22 -22.03 1.38
C GLN A 49 -10.70 -22.22 -0.05
N ILE A 50 -9.96 -21.67 -1.00
CA ILE A 50 -10.22 -21.78 -2.43
C ILE A 50 -9.12 -22.60 -3.12
N PRO A 51 -9.40 -23.18 -4.30
CA PRO A 51 -8.40 -23.90 -5.09
C PRO A 51 -7.17 -23.03 -5.36
N LEU A 52 -5.98 -23.65 -5.41
CA LEU A 52 -4.73 -22.93 -5.64
C LEU A 52 -4.77 -22.09 -6.93
N LYS A 53 -5.42 -22.60 -7.98
CA LYS A 53 -5.59 -21.90 -9.25
C LYS A 53 -6.35 -20.58 -9.05
N GLU A 54 -7.51 -20.61 -8.41
CA GLU A 54 -8.29 -19.39 -8.14
C GLU A 54 -7.50 -18.42 -7.24
N LYS A 55 -6.80 -18.94 -6.24
CA LYS A 55 -5.95 -18.10 -5.39
C LYS A 55 -4.86 -17.38 -6.18
N MET A 56 -4.18 -18.08 -7.09
CA MET A 56 -3.08 -17.54 -7.87
C MET A 56 -3.54 -16.57 -8.97
N PHE A 57 -4.67 -16.83 -9.62
CA PHE A 57 -5.13 -16.02 -10.75
C PHE A 57 -6.14 -14.92 -10.38
N LEU A 58 -6.72 -14.97 -9.18
CA LEU A 58 -7.68 -13.97 -8.71
C LEU A 58 -7.19 -13.25 -7.45
N HIS A 59 -7.01 -13.97 -6.35
CA HIS A 59 -6.71 -13.34 -5.06
C HIS A 59 -5.35 -12.62 -5.06
N VAL A 60 -4.28 -13.31 -5.47
CA VAL A 60 -2.93 -12.73 -5.47
C VAL A 60 -2.83 -11.48 -6.34
N PRO A 61 -3.32 -11.46 -7.59
CA PRO A 61 -3.32 -10.24 -8.41
C PRO A 61 -4.07 -9.07 -7.77
N PHE A 62 -5.25 -9.30 -7.18
CA PHE A 62 -5.99 -8.23 -6.50
C PHE A 62 -5.30 -7.76 -5.21
N SER A 63 -4.66 -8.66 -4.46
CA SER A 63 -3.83 -8.29 -3.30
C SER A 63 -2.64 -7.43 -3.69
N VAL A 64 -1.92 -7.82 -4.74
CA VAL A 64 -0.78 -7.07 -5.28
C VAL A 64 -1.24 -5.71 -5.79
N TYR A 65 -2.35 -5.67 -6.53
CA TYR A 65 -2.87 -4.44 -7.08
C TYR A 65 -3.34 -3.47 -5.98
N LEU A 66 -4.03 -3.96 -4.96
CA LEU A 66 -4.42 -3.14 -3.81
C LEU A 66 -3.19 -2.63 -3.06
N GLY A 67 -2.16 -3.47 -2.86
CA GLY A 67 -0.89 -3.06 -2.24
C GLY A 67 -0.22 -1.92 -3.00
N TRP A 68 -0.16 -2.04 -4.32
CA TRP A 68 0.41 -1.01 -5.19
C TRP A 68 -0.37 0.30 -5.11
N ILE A 69 -1.70 0.24 -5.19
CA ILE A 69 -2.56 1.41 -5.15
C ILE A 69 -2.54 2.11 -3.79
N THR A 70 -2.34 1.38 -2.68
CA THR A 70 -2.09 2.01 -1.37
C THR A 70 -0.82 2.89 -1.42
N VAL A 71 0.28 2.37 -1.95
CA VAL A 71 1.55 3.12 -2.08
C VAL A 71 1.38 4.32 -3.01
N ALA A 72 0.73 4.11 -4.16
CA ALA A 72 0.46 5.17 -5.12
C ALA A 72 -0.45 6.26 -4.54
N THR A 73 -1.42 5.90 -3.70
CA THR A 73 -2.29 6.86 -3.00
C THR A 73 -1.49 7.75 -2.06
N ILE A 74 -0.60 7.16 -1.26
CA ILE A 74 0.29 7.92 -0.38
C ILE A 74 1.13 8.90 -1.20
N ALA A 75 1.75 8.43 -2.30
CA ALA A 75 2.54 9.29 -3.18
C ALA A 75 1.72 10.43 -3.81
N ASN A 76 0.47 10.16 -4.23
CA ASN A 76 -0.42 11.18 -4.80
C ASN A 76 -0.83 12.22 -3.75
N ILE A 77 -1.11 11.82 -2.52
CA ILE A 77 -1.40 12.74 -1.42
C ILE A 77 -0.18 13.62 -1.15
N THR A 78 1.01 13.03 -1.00
CA THR A 78 2.25 13.80 -0.77
C THR A 78 2.52 14.77 -1.92
N ALA A 79 2.37 14.34 -3.18
CA ALA A 79 2.54 15.21 -4.34
C ALA A 79 1.56 16.39 -4.31
N TRP A 80 0.28 16.14 -4.02
CA TRP A 80 -0.72 17.19 -3.93
C TRP A 80 -0.41 18.20 -2.82
N LEU A 81 -0.01 17.73 -1.64
CA LEU A 81 0.39 18.59 -0.51
C LEU A 81 1.56 19.51 -0.87
N VAL A 82 2.53 19.01 -1.63
CA VAL A 82 3.64 19.81 -2.17
C VAL A 82 3.13 20.85 -3.17
N THR A 83 2.22 20.48 -4.08
CA THR A 83 1.66 21.40 -5.08
C THR A 83 0.93 22.59 -4.46
N ILE A 84 0.24 22.39 -3.34
CA ILE A 84 -0.46 23.47 -2.62
C ILE A 84 0.45 24.20 -1.62
N SER A 85 1.75 23.90 -1.60
CA SER A 85 2.74 24.47 -0.67
C SER A 85 2.28 24.38 0.79
N TRP A 86 1.72 23.22 1.16
CA TRP A 86 1.27 23.00 2.53
C TRP A 86 2.44 23.11 3.50
N ASP A 87 2.23 23.85 4.58
CA ASP A 87 3.24 24.20 5.58
C ASP A 87 3.57 23.06 6.55
N GLY A 88 2.95 21.89 6.37
CA GLY A 88 3.16 20.73 7.22
C GLY A 88 2.75 20.95 8.67
N PHE A 89 1.90 21.94 8.97
CA PHE A 89 1.63 22.42 10.34
C PHE A 89 2.90 22.80 11.11
N GLY A 90 3.95 23.27 10.41
CA GLY A 90 5.25 23.60 11.00
C GLY A 90 6.13 22.40 11.35
N ILE A 91 5.74 21.18 10.95
CA ILE A 91 6.51 19.95 11.16
C ILE A 91 7.47 19.74 9.98
N SER A 92 8.68 19.23 10.26
CA SER A 92 9.68 18.97 9.21
C SER A 92 9.26 17.87 8.23
N ASP A 93 9.72 17.97 6.97
CA ASP A 93 9.49 16.96 5.93
C ASP A 93 9.96 15.55 6.33
N VAL A 94 11.04 15.49 7.12
CA VAL A 94 11.59 14.23 7.64
C VAL A 94 10.60 13.58 8.59
N THR A 95 10.07 14.35 9.54
CA THR A 95 9.07 13.89 10.50
C THR A 95 7.78 13.49 9.79
N TRP A 96 7.32 14.24 8.79
CA TRP A 96 6.15 13.87 7.98
C TRP A 96 6.35 12.55 7.26
N THR A 97 7.52 12.35 6.66
CA THR A 97 7.85 11.08 6.00
C THR A 97 7.83 9.92 6.99
N ILE A 98 8.36 10.10 8.19
CA ILE A 98 8.32 9.10 9.27
C ILE A 98 6.87 8.79 9.67
N ILE A 99 6.01 9.79 9.84
CA ILE A 99 4.58 9.61 10.15
C ILE A 99 3.90 8.77 9.06
N VAL A 100 4.13 9.10 7.79
CA VAL A 100 3.57 8.38 6.65
C VAL A 100 4.04 6.92 6.62
N LEU A 101 5.31 6.67 6.90
CA LEU A 101 5.85 5.30 7.03
C LEU A 101 5.17 4.53 8.16
N CYS A 102 4.96 5.15 9.31
CA CYS A 102 4.24 4.55 10.43
C CYS A 102 2.80 4.19 10.06
N VAL A 103 2.09 5.08 9.36
CA VAL A 103 0.71 4.83 8.88
C VAL A 103 0.69 3.69 7.88
N ALA A 104 1.59 3.67 6.89
CA ALA A 104 1.68 2.59 5.91
C ALA A 104 1.97 1.23 6.58
N THR A 105 2.85 1.22 7.57
CA THR A 105 3.19 0.03 8.37
C THR A 105 1.97 -0.44 9.16
N LEU A 106 1.29 0.45 9.88
CA LEU A 106 0.10 0.12 10.66
C LEU A 106 -1.02 -0.47 9.78
N LEU A 107 -1.30 0.14 8.62
CA LEU A 107 -2.27 -0.38 7.66
C LEU A 107 -1.91 -1.81 7.20
N THR A 108 -0.62 -2.04 6.93
CA THR A 108 -0.12 -3.36 6.52
C THR A 108 -0.29 -4.40 7.64
N LEU A 109 0.03 -4.04 8.88
CA LEU A 109 -0.16 -4.91 10.04
C LEU A 109 -1.64 -5.24 10.28
N ILE A 110 -2.54 -4.27 10.10
CA ILE A 110 -3.99 -4.49 10.19
C ILE A 110 -4.45 -5.50 9.12
N ILE A 111 -3.97 -5.38 7.88
CA ILE A 111 -4.30 -6.30 6.79
C ILE A 111 -3.73 -7.70 7.07
N LEU A 112 -2.49 -7.81 7.54
CA LEU A 112 -1.90 -9.08 7.96
C LEU A 112 -2.69 -9.73 9.09
N TYR A 113 -3.09 -8.97 10.10
CA TYR A 113 -3.83 -9.50 11.23
C TYR A 113 -5.25 -9.97 10.84
N LYS A 114 -6.00 -9.13 10.12
CA LYS A 114 -7.41 -9.41 9.77
C LYS A 114 -7.57 -10.41 8.62
N ARG A 115 -6.65 -10.40 7.65
CA ARG A 115 -6.80 -11.16 6.40
C ARG A 115 -5.66 -12.12 6.12
N LYS A 116 -4.52 -11.99 6.82
CA LYS A 116 -3.31 -12.83 6.61
C LYS A 116 -2.80 -12.76 5.17
N ASP A 117 -2.95 -11.59 4.55
CA ASP A 117 -2.60 -11.38 3.15
C ASP A 117 -1.11 -11.05 3.00
N ILE A 118 -0.35 -12.09 2.68
CA ILE A 118 1.10 -11.99 2.49
C ILE A 118 1.42 -11.26 1.17
N ALA A 119 0.62 -11.46 0.11
CA ALA A 119 0.89 -10.87 -1.20
C ALA A 119 0.81 -9.33 -1.16
N TYR A 120 -0.23 -8.79 -0.51
CA TYR A 120 -0.34 -7.36 -0.24
C TYR A 120 0.89 -6.83 0.50
N SER A 121 1.29 -7.53 1.56
CA SER A 121 2.37 -7.10 2.47
C SER A 121 3.74 -7.11 1.81
N LEU A 122 3.99 -8.04 0.88
CA LEU A 122 5.22 -8.07 0.10
C LEU A 122 5.36 -6.84 -0.82
N VAL A 123 4.25 -6.32 -1.36
CA VAL A 123 4.29 -5.07 -2.15
C VAL A 123 4.68 -3.89 -1.27
N ILE A 124 4.18 -3.83 -0.03
CA ILE A 124 4.56 -2.77 0.90
C ILE A 124 6.04 -2.89 1.31
N ILE A 125 6.54 -4.10 1.58
CA ILE A 125 7.97 -4.33 1.83
C ILE A 125 8.80 -3.84 0.63
N TRP A 126 8.40 -4.18 -0.60
CA TRP A 126 9.07 -3.70 -1.80
C TRP A 126 9.12 -2.17 -1.88
N ALA A 127 8.01 -1.49 -1.57
CA ALA A 127 7.97 -0.02 -1.57
C ALA A 127 8.88 0.58 -0.49
N LEU A 128 8.86 0.01 0.73
CA LEU A 128 9.73 0.42 1.82
C LEU A 128 11.21 0.20 1.48
N LEU A 129 11.56 -0.89 0.80
CA LEU A 129 12.94 -1.13 0.33
C LEU A 129 13.40 -0.04 -0.65
N GLY A 130 12.53 0.40 -1.56
CA GLY A 130 12.82 1.53 -2.43
C GLY A 130 13.13 2.81 -1.65
N ILE A 131 12.39 3.08 -0.58
CA ILE A 131 12.64 4.23 0.32
C ILE A 131 13.99 4.10 1.02
N VAL A 132 14.32 2.91 1.55
CA VAL A 132 15.62 2.65 2.20
C VAL A 132 16.75 2.94 1.22
N ILE A 133 16.73 2.35 0.03
CA ILE A 133 17.78 2.52 -0.99
C ILE A 133 17.96 4.00 -1.33
N LYS A 134 16.86 4.75 -1.46
CA LYS A 134 16.92 6.17 -1.83
C LYS A 134 17.39 7.08 -0.70
N ARG A 135 17.19 6.71 0.57
CA ARG A 135 17.39 7.61 1.73
C ARG A 135 18.56 7.23 2.64
N ILE A 136 19.19 6.07 2.45
CA ILE A 136 20.23 5.55 3.35
C ILE A 136 21.47 6.46 3.48
N GLN A 137 21.81 7.24 2.46
CA GLN A 137 22.97 8.14 2.46
C GLN A 137 22.63 9.52 3.04
N ASP A 138 21.49 10.10 2.63
CA ASP A 138 21.17 11.51 2.91
C ASP A 138 20.23 11.70 4.12
N GLN A 139 19.36 10.74 4.41
CA GLN A 139 18.31 10.86 5.43
C GLN A 139 18.20 9.56 6.23
N LYS A 140 19.22 9.31 7.07
CA LYS A 140 19.37 8.07 7.84
C LYS A 140 18.19 7.74 8.75
N GLU A 141 17.52 8.75 9.31
CA GLU A 141 16.34 8.55 10.16
C GLU A 141 15.20 7.90 9.39
N ILE A 142 14.85 8.42 8.20
CA ILE A 142 13.82 7.84 7.32
C ILE A 142 14.19 6.41 6.91
N ALA A 143 15.44 6.20 6.51
CA ALA A 143 15.92 4.86 6.12
C ALA A 143 15.81 3.87 7.30
N THR A 144 16.18 4.30 8.51
CA THR A 144 16.11 3.47 9.71
C THR A 144 14.66 3.13 10.07
N THR A 145 13.75 4.09 10.03
CA THR A 145 12.32 3.85 10.23
C THR A 145 11.76 2.86 9.21
N ALA A 146 12.11 3.00 7.93
CA ALA A 146 11.67 2.08 6.89
C ALA A 146 12.23 0.65 7.10
N ILE A 147 13.50 0.52 7.52
CA ILE A 147 14.09 -0.79 7.87
C ILE A 147 13.34 -1.44 9.04
N ILE A 148 13.06 -0.68 10.11
CA ILE A 148 12.32 -1.19 11.27
C ILE A 148 10.92 -1.65 10.85
N ALA A 149 10.23 -0.87 10.02
CA ALA A 149 8.93 -1.23 9.46
C ALA A 149 8.99 -2.54 8.65
N ILE A 150 9.99 -2.72 7.79
CA ILE A 150 10.21 -3.95 7.02
C ILE A 150 10.40 -5.15 7.96
N ILE A 151 11.28 -5.03 8.94
CA ILE A 151 11.57 -6.10 9.90
C ILE A 151 10.30 -6.50 10.65
N LEU A 152 9.53 -5.53 11.13
CA LEU A 152 8.28 -5.76 11.86
C LEU A 152 7.24 -6.50 10.99
N ILE A 153 7.08 -6.11 9.73
CA ILE A 153 6.17 -6.78 8.79
C ILE A 153 6.66 -8.21 8.52
N ILE A 154 7.96 -8.43 8.31
CA ILE A 154 8.53 -9.77 8.07
C ILE A 154 8.31 -10.69 9.28
N ILE A 155 8.58 -10.23 10.50
CA ILE A 155 8.34 -10.99 11.74
C ILE A 155 6.86 -11.39 11.84
N THR A 156 5.96 -10.46 11.51
CA THR A 156 4.51 -10.72 11.52
C THR A 156 4.11 -11.75 10.46
N ILE A 157 4.71 -11.73 9.27
CA ILE A 157 4.48 -12.76 8.24
C ILE A 157 4.96 -14.13 8.74
N ILE A 158 6.17 -14.19 9.30
CA ILE A 158 6.76 -15.44 9.81
C ILE A 158 5.89 -16.02 10.92
N SER A 159 5.43 -15.20 11.88
CA SER A 159 4.58 -15.66 12.98
C SER A 159 3.25 -16.24 12.49
N ILE A 160 2.63 -15.64 11.46
CA ILE A 160 1.42 -16.16 10.83
C ILE A 160 1.66 -17.51 10.16
N ILE A 161 2.79 -17.67 9.45
CA ILE A 161 3.15 -18.93 8.77
C ILE A 161 3.37 -20.04 9.81
N ILE A 162 4.15 -19.75 10.85
CA ILE A 162 4.44 -20.69 11.94
C ILE A 162 3.14 -21.14 12.62
N PHE A 163 2.28 -20.20 13.01
CA PHE A 163 1.01 -20.53 13.66
C PHE A 163 0.10 -21.40 12.78
N LYS A 164 0.11 -21.17 11.46
CA LYS A 164 -0.64 -22.01 10.51
C LYS A 164 -0.07 -23.42 10.39
N TYR A 165 1.25 -23.58 10.50
CA TYR A 165 1.91 -24.89 10.46
C TYR A 165 1.59 -25.72 11.71
N TYR A 166 1.65 -25.13 12.90
CA TYR A 166 1.35 -25.84 14.16
C TYR A 166 -0.12 -26.20 14.36
N LYS A 167 -1.05 -25.50 13.71
CA LYS A 167 -2.50 -25.76 13.82
C LYS A 167 -3.01 -26.77 12.78
N LYS A 168 -2.13 -27.34 11.96
CA LYS A 168 -2.45 -28.33 10.93
C LYS A 168 -1.95 -29.70 11.36
#